data_AF-A0A1J4W2V0-F1
#
_entry.id   AF-A0A1J4W2V0-F1
#
_cell.length_a   1.000
_cell.length_b   1.000
_cell.length_c   1.000
_cell.angle_alpha   90.00
_cell.angle_beta   90.00
_cell.angle_gamma   90.00
#
_symmetry.space_group_name_H-M   'P 1'
#
loop_
_entity.id
_entity.type
_entity.pdbx_description
1 polymer ?
#
loop_
_entity_poly.entity_id
_entity_poly.type
_entity_poly.pdbx_seq_one_letter_code
_entity_poly.pdbx_strand_id
1 'polypeptide(L)'
;MVREDIFGGLKNALDRGEDLENAARTFINAGYSESEVREAAHSLVSGSDIDSQDRLPKLPQQPNYTRSPERASERQVSSPRYQPSRRQGIDWKLVTLSSILIVLIGILAVSFFFKSQITDFFTGLL
;
A
#
# COMPACT_ATOMS: atom_id res chain seq x y z
N MET A 1 2.55 1.36 -24.26
CA MET A 1 1.45 0.61 -24.91
C MET A 1 0.63 0.11 -23.74
N VAL A 2 -0.56 0.68 -23.59
CA VAL A 2 -1.38 0.47 -22.40
C VAL A 2 -1.80 -0.99 -22.37
N ARG A 3 -1.59 -1.67 -21.24
CA ARG A 3 -2.06 -3.03 -21.08
C ARG A 3 -3.55 -3.03 -20.78
N GLU A 4 -4.33 -3.67 -21.64
CA GLU A 4 -5.79 -3.67 -21.61
C GLU A 4 -6.35 -4.39 -20.36
N ASP A 5 -5.60 -5.35 -19.82
CA ASP A 5 -5.97 -6.09 -18.60
C ASP A 5 -5.97 -5.19 -17.35
N ILE A 6 -4.94 -4.35 -17.21
CA ILE A 6 -4.87 -3.35 -16.12
C ILE A 6 -5.97 -2.30 -16.31
N PHE A 7 -6.11 -1.78 -17.53
CA PHE A 7 -7.09 -0.75 -17.82
C PHE A 7 -8.52 -1.21 -17.50
N GLY A 8 -8.90 -2.41 -17.96
CA GLY A 8 -10.21 -3.00 -17.67
C GLY A 8 -10.40 -3.29 -16.18
N GLY A 9 -9.35 -3.74 -15.50
CA GLY A 9 -9.37 -3.99 -14.07
C GLY A 9 -9.55 -2.72 -13.22
N LEU A 10 -8.81 -1.66 -13.54
CA LEU A 10 -8.94 -0.34 -12.90
C LEU A 10 -10.31 0.28 -13.16
N LYS A 11 -10.83 0.16 -14.38
CA LYS A 11 -12.19 0.63 -14.72
C LYS A 11 -13.25 -0.09 -13.89
N ASN A 12 -13.18 -1.41 -13.78
CA ASN A 12 -14.11 -2.20 -12.99
C ASN A 12 -14.03 -1.88 -11.48
N ALA A 13 -12.84 -1.55 -10.95
CA ALA A 13 -12.69 -1.09 -9.57
C ALA A 13 -13.39 0.27 -9.36
N LEU A 14 -13.20 1.19 -10.31
CA LEU A 14 -13.83 2.52 -10.28
C LEU A 14 -15.36 2.44 -10.40
N ASP A 15 -15.89 1.58 -11.28
CA ASP A 15 -17.32 1.33 -11.44
C ASP A 15 -17.97 0.77 -10.16
N ARG A 16 -17.17 0.15 -9.27
CA ARG A 16 -17.59 -0.33 -7.94
C ARG A 16 -17.47 0.74 -6.85
N GLY A 17 -17.02 1.94 -7.19
CA GLY A 17 -16.81 3.06 -6.27
C GLY A 17 -15.47 3.02 -5.52
N GLU A 18 -14.51 2.22 -5.97
CA GLU A 18 -13.16 2.24 -5.41
C GLU A 18 -12.39 3.46 -5.93
N ASP A 19 -11.59 4.07 -5.07
CA ASP A 19 -10.71 5.18 -5.45
C ASP A 19 -9.62 4.70 -6.42
N LEU A 20 -9.34 5.48 -7.47
CA LEU A 20 -8.38 5.12 -8.51
C LEU A 20 -6.97 4.85 -7.94
N GLU A 21 -6.56 5.60 -6.92
CA GLU A 21 -5.25 5.40 -6.29
C GLU A 21 -5.21 4.09 -5.49
N ASN A 22 -6.29 3.75 -4.81
CA ASN A 22 -6.42 2.48 -4.10
C ASN A 22 -6.43 1.29 -5.07
N ALA A 23 -7.18 1.39 -6.16
CA ALA A 23 -7.18 0.38 -7.21
C ALA A 23 -5.77 0.20 -7.81
N ALA A 24 -5.09 1.30 -8.17
CA ALA A 24 -3.72 1.27 -8.67
C ALA A 24 -2.75 0.58 -7.70
N ARG A 25 -2.82 0.90 -6.40
CA ARG A 25 -2.01 0.22 -5.38
C ARG A 25 -2.27 -1.28 -5.32
N THR A 26 -3.52 -1.72 -5.48
CA THR A 26 -3.87 -3.15 -5.55
C THR A 26 -3.19 -3.85 -6.72
N PHE A 27 -3.14 -3.22 -7.91
CA PHE A 27 -2.43 -3.77 -9.06
C PHE A 27 -0.91 -3.82 -8.82
N ILE A 28 -0.32 -2.77 -8.24
CA ILE A 28 1.12 -2.76 -7.90
C ILE A 28 1.45 -3.91 -6.93
N ASN A 29 0.60 -4.11 -5.92
CA ASN A 29 0.75 -5.20 -4.94
C ASN A 29 0.54 -6.59 -5.56
N ALA A 30 -0.23 -6.69 -6.65
CA ALA A 30 -0.42 -7.93 -7.40
C ALA A 30 0.76 -8.28 -8.34
N GLY A 31 1.80 -7.43 -8.38
CA GLY A 31 3.02 -7.67 -9.15
C GLY A 31 3.05 -6.97 -10.52
N TYR A 32 2.07 -6.12 -10.81
CA TYR A 32 2.11 -5.27 -12.00
C TYR A 32 3.12 -4.13 -11.80
N SER A 33 3.83 -3.73 -12.87
CA SER A 33 4.79 -2.63 -12.75
C SER A 33 4.06 -1.31 -12.52
N GLU A 34 4.64 -0.48 -11.65
CA GLU A 34 4.07 0.81 -11.29
C GLU A 34 3.91 1.75 -12.49
N SER A 35 4.86 1.73 -13.44
CA SER A 35 4.78 2.53 -14.66
C SER A 35 3.58 2.13 -15.53
N GLU A 36 3.32 0.83 -15.70
CA GLU A 36 2.20 0.34 -16.52
C GLU A 36 0.85 0.63 -15.85
N VAL A 37 0.80 0.51 -14.52
CA VAL A 37 -0.41 0.84 -13.75
C VAL A 37 -0.72 2.34 -13.84
N ARG A 38 0.29 3.21 -13.70
CA ARG A 38 0.11 4.66 -13.83
C ARG A 38 -0.26 5.08 -15.25
N GLU A 39 0.33 4.48 -16.28
CA GLU A 39 -0.03 4.74 -17.68
C GLU A 39 -1.51 4.41 -17.92
N ALA A 40 -1.98 3.24 -17.46
CA ALA A 40 -3.38 2.84 -17.57
C ALA A 40 -4.33 3.76 -16.76
N ALA A 41 -3.95 4.14 -15.54
CA ALA A 41 -4.72 5.07 -14.72
C ALA A 41 -4.82 6.45 -15.38
N HIS A 42 -3.74 6.96 -15.97
CA HIS A 42 -3.74 8.23 -16.70
C HIS A 42 -4.63 8.16 -17.95
N SER A 43 -4.64 7.03 -18.67
CA SER A 43 -5.54 6.80 -19.79
C SER A 43 -7.02 6.77 -19.39
N LEU A 44 -7.35 6.30 -18.18
CA LEU A 44 -8.73 6.34 -17.66
C LEU A 44 -9.20 7.77 -17.37
N VAL A 45 -8.36 8.58 -16.73
CA VAL A 45 -8.64 9.99 -16.44
C VAL A 45 -8.71 10.81 -17.74
N SER A 46 -7.85 10.51 -18.71
CA SER A 46 -7.83 11.20 -20.00
C SER A 46 -8.94 10.74 -20.95
N GLY A 47 -9.45 9.52 -20.76
CA GLY A 47 -10.48 8.91 -21.60
C GLY A 47 -11.90 9.06 -21.07
N SER A 48 -12.11 9.80 -19.98
CA SER A 48 -13.42 9.94 -19.32
C SER A 48 -14.45 10.75 -20.11
N ASP A 49 -14.07 11.34 -21.25
CA ASP A 49 -14.95 12.17 -22.09
C ASP A 49 -15.75 11.39 -23.14
N ILE A 50 -15.64 10.06 -23.21
CA ILE A 50 -16.29 9.27 -24.26
C ILE A 50 -17.23 8.21 -23.64
N ASP A 51 -18.52 8.42 -23.90
CA ASP A 51 -19.61 7.46 -23.84
C ASP A 51 -20.34 7.26 -22.49
N SER A 52 -20.94 8.34 -21.99
CA SER A 52 -22.23 8.25 -21.29
C SER A 52 -23.37 8.22 -22.31
N GLN A 53 -23.44 7.19 -23.17
CA GLN A 53 -24.62 6.95 -24.00
C GLN A 53 -25.35 5.69 -23.53
N ASP A 54 -26.40 5.95 -22.76
CA ASP A 54 -27.62 5.14 -22.62
C ASP A 54 -27.62 3.77 -23.30
N ARG A 55 -27.28 2.73 -22.52
CA ARG A 55 -27.99 1.44 -22.62
C ARG A 55 -28.35 0.94 -21.23
N LEU A 56 -29.64 1.09 -20.94
CA LEU A 56 -30.37 0.44 -19.86
C LEU A 56 -30.06 -1.07 -19.73
N PRO A 57 -30.29 -1.64 -18.54
CA PRO A 57 -29.67 -2.88 -18.10
C PRO A 57 -30.36 -4.12 -18.67
N LYS A 58 -29.62 -4.96 -19.39
CA LYS A 58 -29.93 -6.39 -19.46
C LYS A 58 -29.30 -7.05 -18.25
N LEU A 59 -30.13 -7.42 -17.28
CA LEU A 59 -29.75 -8.34 -16.20
C LEU A 59 -28.99 -9.52 -16.79
N PRO A 60 -27.80 -9.85 -16.29
CA PRO A 60 -27.25 -11.18 -16.47
C PRO A 60 -28.19 -12.14 -15.73
N GLN A 61 -28.86 -13.00 -16.49
CA GLN A 61 -29.46 -14.22 -15.95
C GLN A 61 -28.42 -14.91 -15.08
N GLN A 62 -28.75 -15.12 -13.81
CA GLN A 62 -27.99 -16.00 -12.94
C GLN A 62 -27.88 -17.36 -13.63
N PRO A 63 -26.67 -17.91 -13.87
CA PRO A 63 -26.56 -19.29 -14.23
C PRO A 63 -27.09 -20.12 -13.06
N ASN A 64 -28.22 -20.75 -13.32
CA ASN A 64 -28.81 -21.80 -12.52
C ASN A 64 -27.78 -22.91 -12.35
N TYR A 65 -27.11 -22.97 -11.20
CA TYR A 65 -26.30 -24.12 -10.83
C TYR A 65 -27.24 -25.27 -10.48
N THR A 66 -27.66 -26.02 -11.50
CA THR A 66 -28.18 -27.36 -11.33
C THR A 66 -27.10 -28.21 -10.68
N ARG A 67 -27.37 -28.60 -9.44
CA ARG A 67 -26.57 -29.47 -8.60
C ARG A 67 -26.59 -30.88 -9.21
N SER A 68 -25.55 -31.25 -9.93
CA SER A 68 -25.24 -32.66 -10.25
C SER A 68 -24.13 -33.14 -9.32
N PRO A 69 -24.32 -34.25 -8.58
CA PRO A 69 -23.27 -34.85 -7.78
C PRO A 69 -22.49 -35.80 -8.68
N GLU A 70 -21.39 -35.32 -9.27
CA GLU A 70 -20.48 -36.21 -9.99
C GLU A 70 -19.04 -35.99 -9.52
N ARG A 71 -18.55 -37.04 -8.87
CA ARG A 71 -17.19 -37.22 -8.41
C ARG A 71 -16.22 -36.98 -9.57
N ALA A 72 -15.49 -35.87 -9.54
CA ALA A 72 -14.23 -35.76 -10.25
C ALA A 72 -13.36 -34.68 -9.59
N SER A 73 -12.37 -35.14 -8.85
CA SER A 73 -11.08 -34.49 -8.63
C SER A 73 -11.08 -33.06 -8.09
N GLU A 74 -10.95 -32.96 -6.76
CA GLU A 74 -10.42 -31.80 -6.06
C GLU A 74 -9.01 -31.46 -6.58
N ARG A 75 -8.91 -30.67 -7.64
CA ARG A 75 -7.81 -29.71 -7.75
C ARG A 75 -8.23 -28.49 -6.95
N GLN A 76 -7.82 -28.53 -5.69
CA GLN A 76 -7.87 -27.44 -4.73
C GLN A 76 -7.07 -26.26 -5.32
N VAL A 77 -7.74 -25.43 -6.12
CA VAL A 77 -7.23 -24.13 -6.53
C VAL A 77 -7.36 -23.25 -5.29
N SER A 78 -6.27 -23.19 -4.55
CA SER A 78 -6.00 -22.24 -3.48
C SER A 78 -6.19 -20.83 -4.03
N SER A 79 -7.40 -20.28 -3.85
CA SER A 79 -7.63 -18.84 -3.90
C SER A 79 -6.57 -18.18 -3.02
N PRO A 80 -5.77 -17.22 -3.52
CA PRO A 80 -4.81 -16.50 -2.71
C PRO A 80 -5.62 -15.79 -1.63
N ARG A 81 -5.56 -16.35 -0.43
CA ARG A 81 -6.08 -15.77 0.80
C ARG A 81 -5.35 -14.44 0.92
N TYR A 82 -6.05 -13.35 0.64
CA TYR A 82 -5.61 -11.99 0.93
C TYR A 82 -5.24 -11.99 2.42
N GLN A 83 -3.96 -12.19 2.71
CA GLN A 83 -3.42 -11.93 4.04
C GLN A 83 -3.37 -10.42 4.10
N PRO A 84 -4.22 -9.75 4.91
CA PRO A 84 -4.00 -8.34 5.18
C PRO A 84 -2.57 -8.24 5.68
N SER A 85 -1.74 -7.52 4.93
CA SER A 85 -0.38 -7.25 5.32
C SER A 85 -0.44 -6.72 6.74
N ARG A 86 0.13 -7.52 7.64
CA ARG A 86 0.28 -7.22 9.05
C ARG A 86 0.71 -5.77 9.13
N ARG A 87 -0.10 -4.92 9.79
CA ARG A 87 0.30 -3.57 10.18
C ARG A 87 1.73 -3.69 10.69
N GLN A 88 2.67 -3.14 9.94
CA GLN A 88 4.08 -3.13 10.27
C GLN A 88 4.16 -2.19 11.47
N GLY A 89 3.93 -2.75 12.65
CA GLY A 89 4.05 -2.04 13.91
C GLY A 89 5.44 -1.45 13.93
N ILE A 90 5.52 -0.15 14.23
CA ILE A 90 6.77 0.57 14.36
C ILE A 90 7.76 -0.34 15.08
N ASP A 91 8.83 -0.72 14.38
CA ASP A 91 9.84 -1.61 14.93
C ASP A 91 10.37 -0.93 16.19
N TRP A 92 10.05 -1.48 17.36
CA TRP A 92 10.47 -0.92 18.65
C TRP A 92 11.98 -0.70 18.72
N LYS A 93 12.73 -1.50 17.95
CA LYS A 93 14.18 -1.32 17.76
C LYS A 93 14.54 0.06 17.21
N LEU A 94 13.77 0.60 16.27
CA LEU A 94 13.97 1.92 15.69
C LEU A 94 13.71 3.03 16.72
N VAL A 95 12.66 2.88 17.54
CA VAL A 95 12.33 3.86 18.60
C VAL A 95 13.43 3.89 19.65
N THR A 96 13.89 2.72 20.11
CA THR A 96 14.98 2.63 21.08
C THR A 96 16.28 3.21 20.54
N LEU A 97 16.63 2.91 19.29
CA LEU A 97 17.84 3.44 18.64
C LEU A 97 17.78 4.97 18.52
N SER A 98 16.63 5.52 18.11
CA SER A 98 16.42 6.96 17.98
C SER A 98 16.50 7.67 19.34
N SER A 99 15.92 7.09 20.39
CA SER A 99 16.01 7.63 21.75
C SER A 99 17.45 7.71 22.26
N ILE A 100 18.24 6.65 22.09
CA ILE A 100 19.67 6.61 22.47
C ILE A 100 20.46 7.71 21.75
N LEU A 101 20.21 7.89 20.45
CA LEU A 101 20.88 8.91 19.65
C LEU A 101 20.59 10.33 20.17
N ILE A 102 19.33 10.63 20.50
CA ILE A 102 18.94 11.94 21.04
C ILE A 102 19.60 12.21 22.39
N VAL A 103 19.65 11.20 23.27
CA VAL A 103 20.30 11.32 24.59
C VAL A 103 21.81 11.60 24.42
N LEU A 104 22.48 10.91 23.52
CA LEU A 104 23.91 11.13 23.21
C LEU A 104 24.17 12.57 22.75
N ILE A 105 23.36 13.08 21.82
CA ILE A 105 23.47 14.46 21.33
C ILE A 105 23.22 15.46 22.46
N GLY A 106 22.22 15.20 23.32
CA GLY A 106 21.91 16.03 24.48
C GLY A 106 23.08 16.12 25.46
N ILE A 107 23.67 14.99 25.84
CA ILE A 107 24.85 14.95 26.72
C ILE A 107 26.01 15.72 26.10
N LEU A 108 26.24 15.57 24.80
CA LEU A 108 27.31 16.26 24.08
C LEU A 108 27.09 17.78 24.06
N ALA A 109 25.86 18.23 23.80
CA ALA A 109 25.50 19.65 23.82
C ALA A 109 25.67 20.26 25.21
N VAL A 110 25.19 19.59 26.26
CA VAL A 110 25.40 20.03 27.65
C VAL A 110 26.88 20.08 27.98
N SER A 111 27.66 19.07 27.59
CA SER A 111 29.11 19.06 27.82
C SER A 111 29.82 20.23 27.15
N PHE A 112 29.34 20.65 25.97
CA PHE A 112 29.89 21.80 25.25
C PHE A 112 29.54 23.13 25.94
N PHE A 113 28.28 23.32 26.32
CA PHE A 113 27.82 24.54 26.99
C PHE A 113 28.38 24.71 28.41
N PHE A 114 28.50 23.61 29.15
CA PHE A 114 28.94 23.62 30.54
C PHE A 114 30.43 23.28 30.69
N LYS A 115 31.19 23.22 29.60
CA LYS A 115 32.62 22.87 29.61
C LYS A 115 33.39 23.68 30.65
N SER A 116 33.19 24.99 30.69
CA SER A 116 33.87 25.89 31.63
C SER A 116 33.49 25.61 33.08
N GLN A 117 32.20 25.41 33.38
CA GLN A 117 31.74 25.10 34.73
C GLN A 117 32.26 23.74 35.22
N ILE A 118 32.36 22.76 34.32
CA ILE A 118 32.91 21.44 34.62
C ILE A 118 34.40 21.57 34.95
N THR A 119 35.18 22.28 34.12
CA THR A 119 36.61 22.47 34.39
C THR A 119 36.83 23.22 35.70
N ASP A 120 36.06 24.27 35.97
CA ASP A 120 36.18 25.06 37.19
C ASP A 120 35.79 24.25 38.44
N PHE A 121 34.77 23.38 38.34
CA PHE A 121 34.38 22.47 39.42
C PHE A 121 35.51 21.48 39.78
N PHE A 122 36.18 20.92 38.78
CA PHE A 122 37.31 20.00 39.02
C PHE A 122 38.56 20.72 39.51
N THR A 123 38.83 21.94 39.04
CA THR A 123 39.94 22.76 39.56
C THR A 123 39.69 23.22 40.99
N GLY A 124 38.44 23.45 41.40
CA GLY A 124 38.11 23.79 42.78
C GLY A 124 38.15 22.62 43.76
N LEU A 125 38.18 21.37 43.27
CA LEU A 125 38.18 20.16 44.09
C LEU A 125 39.59 19.58 44.33
N LEU A 126 40.60 20.05 43.59
CA LEU A 126 41.99 19.59 43.63
C LEU A 126 42.87 20.63 44.33
#